data_AF-A0A7V9KQ08-F1
#
_entry.id   AF-A0A7V9KQ08-F1
#
_cell.length_a   1.000
_cell.length_b   1.000
_cell.length_c   1.000
_cell.angle_alpha   90.00
_cell.angle_beta   90.00
_cell.angle_gamma   90.00
#
_symmetry.space_group_name_H-M   'P 1'
#
loop_
_entity.id
_entity.type
_entity.pdbx_description
1 polymer ?
#
loop_
_entity_poly.entity_id
_entity_poly.type
_entity_poly.pdbx_seq_one_letter_code
_entity_poly.pdbx_strand_id
1 'polypeptide(L)'
;MGLVLCLPFSEDRSSRAAERGPHAGSPRGVLDDGVRIDVPTAARVRIENQFGQIAAEVWKEKYVFVSASIEGTGARSTRSPIVIESRTKLLVISVIRTPVDPRADITLTVKLPEGSHAEIVTGVGSISMRGILASAALRSVSGDIRAELSQPLNADISARTTNGTIRSELGAALSGGGHVLQTRSGTGDYVLRIATEKGEITLALDSTVNDGTAGLSGPPRLLGSENPSKGAGTPANQTDNEEISEGDVIRVDSQLATLNLSVIDRNTNRGVLGLMQSDFRLFEDGIEQRLMQFESASAPFDLILLIDVSGSTRDVVKLIRAAALRFVETARPSDRIGIISFAGHPTVISRVTLDREVLRQRVNAIDTATGDTKAYDALDFSLTQLLNSTNMRRTAIVMMSDGLDGSIPGVQGDGSKLPYGEMLSRVREFDGVLYTLWLNTEYEALNPLDTQPEAFDMGYERMKEMAEAGGGVFYQVERLQDLAGAYERVVADLGTVYSLAYRPTNKNRDGKWRAVRVTLTRASAIARGKRGYYAN
;
A
#
# COMPACT_ATOMS: atom_id res chain seq x y z
N MET A 1 -0.61 -14.02 -7.16
CA MET A 1 0.85 -13.78 -7.17
C MET A 1 1.09 -12.32 -7.48
N GLY A 2 1.99 -11.66 -6.75
CA GLY A 2 2.39 -10.26 -6.86
C GLY A 2 3.92 -10.14 -6.80
N LEU A 3 4.63 -10.09 -7.93
CA LEU A 3 6.10 -9.92 -7.91
C LEU A 3 6.44 -8.44 -7.68
N VAL A 4 7.22 -8.11 -6.65
CA VAL A 4 7.75 -6.75 -6.46
C VAL A 4 9.26 -6.77 -6.67
N LEU A 5 9.72 -5.84 -7.49
CA LEU A 5 11.12 -5.62 -7.86
C LEU A 5 11.44 -4.14 -7.61
N CYS A 6 12.55 -3.91 -6.92
CA CYS A 6 13.18 -2.60 -6.75
C CYS A 6 14.59 -2.67 -7.36
N LEU A 7 14.98 -1.67 -8.15
CA LEU A 7 16.15 -1.75 -9.03
C LEU A 7 17.43 -1.11 -8.42
N PRO A 8 18.60 -1.28 -9.06
CA PRO A 8 19.75 -0.38 -8.93
C PRO A 8 19.85 0.60 -10.13
N PHE A 9 20.76 1.60 -10.03
CA PHE A 9 20.96 2.67 -11.02
C PHE A 9 22.05 2.37 -12.06
N SER A 10 21.87 2.84 -13.30
CA SER A 10 22.97 3.18 -14.22
C SER A 10 23.60 4.53 -13.86
N GLU A 11 24.91 4.64 -14.05
CA GLU A 11 25.61 5.93 -14.13
C GLU A 11 26.02 6.18 -15.60
N ASP A 12 25.68 7.35 -16.16
CA ASP A 12 26.23 7.76 -17.45
C ASP A 12 27.74 8.01 -17.33
N ARG A 13 28.56 7.11 -17.90
CA ARG A 13 30.03 7.16 -17.83
C ARG A 13 30.62 8.09 -18.90
N SER A 14 30.19 9.35 -18.91
CA SER A 14 30.68 10.37 -19.85
C SER A 14 31.69 11.38 -19.26
N SER A 15 32.36 11.08 -18.13
CA SER A 15 33.58 11.82 -17.74
C SER A 15 34.60 11.01 -16.92
N ARG A 16 35.90 11.32 -17.13
CA ARG A 16 37.11 10.84 -16.43
C ARG A 16 37.56 9.38 -16.65
N ALA A 17 38.40 9.19 -17.67
CA ALA A 17 39.77 8.69 -17.47
C ALA A 17 40.61 8.90 -18.74
N ALA A 18 41.68 9.71 -18.64
CA ALA A 18 42.78 9.68 -19.61
C ALA A 18 43.88 8.72 -19.11
N GLU A 19 44.70 8.23 -20.04
CA GLU A 19 45.96 7.50 -19.81
C GLU A 19 45.88 6.08 -19.19
N ARG A 20 45.71 5.07 -20.05
CA ARG A 20 46.70 4.00 -20.31
C ARG A 20 46.23 3.09 -21.46
N GLY A 21 47.15 2.74 -22.36
CA GLY A 21 46.87 1.95 -23.58
C GLY A 21 46.92 0.43 -23.38
N PRO A 22 46.98 -0.35 -24.48
CA PRO A 22 45.74 -0.78 -25.12
C PRO A 22 45.59 -2.30 -25.22
N HIS A 23 44.39 -2.82 -24.96
CA HIS A 23 43.96 -4.13 -25.44
C HIS A 23 42.60 -4.02 -26.12
N ALA A 24 42.58 -4.34 -27.42
CA ALA A 24 41.36 -4.37 -28.23
C ALA A 24 40.56 -5.64 -27.95
N GLY A 25 39.22 -5.51 -27.90
CA GLY A 25 38.33 -6.63 -27.55
C GLY A 25 36.85 -6.34 -27.78
N SER A 26 36.49 -6.13 -29.05
CA SER A 26 35.11 -6.13 -29.58
C SER A 26 34.15 -5.02 -29.10
N PRO A 27 33.14 -4.63 -29.93
CA PRO A 27 32.21 -3.58 -29.56
C PRO A 27 31.26 -4.07 -28.47
N ARG A 28 31.49 -3.65 -27.22
CA ARG A 28 30.48 -3.71 -26.18
C ARG A 28 29.31 -2.81 -26.60
N GLY A 29 28.19 -3.43 -26.94
CA GLY A 29 26.91 -2.72 -27.00
C GLY A 29 26.66 -2.03 -25.67
N VAL A 30 26.13 -0.80 -25.72
CA VAL A 30 25.76 -0.04 -24.54
C VAL A 30 24.74 -0.87 -23.75
N LEU A 31 25.08 -1.25 -22.52
CA LEU A 31 24.18 -1.96 -21.62
C LEU A 31 23.19 -0.93 -21.06
N ASP A 32 21.94 -1.06 -21.49
CA ASP A 32 20.82 -0.28 -21.00
C ASP A 32 20.39 -0.88 -19.64
N ASP A 33 20.86 -0.32 -18.52
CA ASP A 33 20.60 -0.86 -17.16
C ASP A 33 19.12 -0.67 -16.77
N GLY A 34 18.28 -1.57 -17.24
CA GLY A 34 16.87 -1.70 -16.86
C GLY A 34 16.49 -3.15 -16.59
N VAL A 35 15.34 -3.35 -15.95
CA VAL A 35 14.86 -4.69 -15.57
C VAL A 35 13.84 -5.22 -16.54
N ARG A 36 14.11 -6.45 -16.99
CA ARG A 36 13.21 -7.32 -17.74
C ARG A 36 12.23 -8.01 -16.80
N ILE A 37 10.95 -7.96 -17.15
CA ILE A 37 9.84 -8.60 -16.46
C ILE A 37 9.10 -9.45 -17.49
N ASP A 38 9.25 -10.77 -17.43
CA ASP A 38 8.46 -11.67 -18.27
C ASP A 38 6.98 -11.58 -17.85
N VAL A 39 6.10 -11.29 -18.81
CA VAL A 39 4.66 -11.14 -18.60
C VAL A 39 3.86 -12.09 -19.50
N PRO A 40 2.68 -12.57 -19.07
CA PRO A 40 1.79 -13.32 -19.95
C PRO A 40 1.33 -12.48 -21.15
N THR A 41 1.11 -13.12 -22.30
CA THR A 41 0.46 -12.49 -23.47
C THR A 41 -0.89 -11.89 -23.07
N ALA A 42 -1.17 -10.66 -23.52
CA ALA A 42 -2.33 -9.86 -23.11
C ALA A 42 -2.39 -9.49 -21.61
N ALA A 43 -1.24 -9.38 -20.95
CA ALA A 43 -1.16 -8.77 -19.62
C ALA A 43 -1.66 -7.31 -19.64
N ARG A 44 -2.33 -6.90 -18.56
CA ARG A 44 -2.60 -5.49 -18.27
C ARG A 44 -1.36 -4.90 -17.60
N VAL A 45 -0.97 -3.68 -17.98
CA VAL A 45 0.13 -2.95 -17.36
C VAL A 45 -0.37 -1.59 -16.91
N ARG A 46 -0.21 -1.24 -15.63
CA ARG A 46 -0.52 0.08 -15.08
C ARG A 46 0.80 0.76 -14.74
N ILE A 47 1.04 1.95 -15.29
CA ILE A 47 2.30 2.69 -15.16
C ILE A 47 1.98 4.02 -14.49
N GLU A 48 2.60 4.30 -13.35
CA GLU A 48 2.37 5.51 -12.56
C GLU A 48 3.68 6.23 -12.24
N ASN A 49 3.77 7.50 -12.63
CA ASN A 49 4.85 8.37 -12.20
C ASN A 49 4.28 9.72 -11.77
N GLN A 50 4.05 9.90 -10.47
CA GLN A 50 3.57 11.17 -9.92
C GLN A 50 4.69 12.22 -9.79
N PHE A 51 5.95 11.85 -10.03
CA PHE A 51 7.15 12.63 -9.74
C PHE A 51 8.01 12.92 -10.99
N GLY A 52 7.43 12.82 -12.19
CA GLY A 52 8.10 13.14 -13.45
C GLY A 52 7.45 12.47 -14.66
N GLN A 53 8.25 12.32 -15.72
CA GLN A 53 7.81 11.97 -17.06
C GLN A 53 7.64 10.45 -17.25
N ILE A 54 6.86 10.04 -18.25
CA ILE A 54 6.75 8.64 -18.67
C ILE A 54 6.97 8.53 -20.18
N ALA A 55 7.94 7.73 -20.60
CA ALA A 55 8.19 7.38 -21.99
C ALA A 55 7.84 5.89 -22.21
N ALA A 56 6.88 5.62 -23.09
CA ALA A 56 6.45 4.28 -23.44
C ALA A 56 6.77 3.94 -24.91
N GLU A 57 7.40 2.80 -25.15
CA GLU A 57 7.70 2.28 -26.49
C GLU A 57 7.06 0.90 -26.66
N VAL A 58 6.37 0.68 -27.78
CA VAL A 58 5.86 -0.65 -28.12
C VAL A 58 6.90 -1.42 -28.91
N TRP A 59 7.12 -2.70 -28.55
CA TRP A 59 8.12 -3.55 -29.19
C TRP A 59 7.67 -5.01 -29.39
N LYS A 60 8.45 -5.75 -30.18
CA LYS A 60 8.19 -7.15 -30.58
C LYS A 60 8.58 -8.19 -29.54
N GLU A 61 9.23 -7.79 -28.46
CA GLU A 61 9.65 -8.68 -27.38
C GLU A 61 8.47 -9.11 -26.50
N LYS A 62 8.58 -10.30 -25.89
CA LYS A 62 7.51 -10.91 -25.07
C LYS A 62 7.55 -10.52 -23.59
N TYR A 63 8.38 -9.54 -23.23
CA TYR A 63 8.57 -9.08 -21.86
C TYR A 63 8.42 -7.56 -21.77
N VAL A 64 8.17 -7.06 -20.57
CA VAL A 64 8.21 -5.63 -20.27
C VAL A 64 9.62 -5.28 -19.81
N PHE A 65 10.17 -4.17 -20.31
CA PHE A 65 11.44 -3.62 -19.82
C PHE A 65 11.19 -2.28 -19.15
N VAL A 66 11.83 -2.03 -18.01
CA VAL A 66 11.65 -0.82 -17.20
C VAL A 66 13.01 -0.27 -16.81
N SER A 67 13.24 1.01 -17.09
CA SER A 67 14.35 1.80 -16.54
C SER A 67 13.85 3.15 -16.07
N ALA A 68 14.61 3.84 -15.21
CA ALA A 68 14.35 5.24 -14.89
C ALA A 68 15.65 6.01 -14.77
N SER A 69 15.62 7.27 -15.20
CA SER A 69 16.67 8.25 -15.01
C SER A 69 16.20 9.40 -14.12
N ILE A 70 17.15 10.13 -13.52
CA ILE A 70 16.89 11.36 -12.79
C ILE A 70 17.60 12.49 -13.52
N GLU A 71 16.87 13.54 -13.90
CA GLU A 71 17.47 14.76 -14.42
C GLU A 71 17.89 15.68 -13.27
N GLY A 72 19.18 15.69 -12.96
CA GLY A 72 19.74 16.53 -11.89
C GLY A 72 21.16 16.14 -11.50
N THR A 73 22.02 17.14 -11.32
CA THR A 73 23.46 17.00 -11.03
C THR A 73 23.78 16.03 -9.88
N GLY A 74 24.36 14.87 -10.19
CA GLY A 74 25.21 14.07 -9.30
C GLY A 74 24.56 13.51 -8.02
N ALA A 75 23.26 13.66 -7.83
CA ALA A 75 22.56 13.20 -6.64
C ALA A 75 22.36 11.67 -6.70
N ARG A 76 23.22 10.92 -6.01
CA ARG A 76 23.08 9.46 -5.87
C ARG A 76 21.85 9.14 -5.04
N SER A 77 20.79 8.64 -5.69
CA SER A 77 19.74 7.93 -4.96
C SER A 77 20.32 6.63 -4.38
N THR A 78 20.08 6.36 -3.10
CA THR A 78 20.62 5.17 -2.42
C THR A 78 19.76 3.92 -2.65
N ARG A 79 18.58 4.07 -3.26
CA ARG A 79 17.62 3.02 -3.63
C ARG A 79 16.94 3.38 -4.96
N SER A 80 16.46 2.41 -5.73
CA SER A 80 15.61 2.76 -6.87
C SER A 80 14.24 3.24 -6.39
N PRO A 81 13.69 4.30 -7.00
CA PRO A 81 12.33 4.77 -6.74
C PRO A 81 11.27 3.92 -7.46
N ILE A 82 11.64 2.95 -8.30
CA ILE A 82 10.68 2.11 -9.03
C ILE A 82 10.20 0.96 -8.13
N VAL A 83 8.89 0.87 -7.95
CA VAL A 83 8.17 -0.29 -7.40
C VAL A 83 7.36 -0.94 -8.50
N ILE A 84 7.72 -2.17 -8.86
CA ILE A 84 6.92 -3.03 -9.74
C ILE A 84 5.95 -3.85 -8.86
N GLU A 85 4.72 -4.15 -9.29
CA GLU A 85 3.84 -5.17 -8.68
C GLU A 85 3.20 -6.08 -9.75
N SER A 86 3.68 -7.32 -9.94
CA SER A 86 3.13 -8.25 -10.95
C SER A 86 2.01 -9.13 -10.39
N ARG A 87 0.77 -8.62 -10.39
CA ARG A 87 -0.47 -9.35 -10.04
C ARG A 87 -0.87 -10.33 -11.16
N THR A 88 -1.71 -11.33 -10.89
CA THR A 88 -1.98 -12.52 -11.76
C THR A 88 -2.26 -12.26 -13.26
N LYS A 89 -2.81 -11.09 -13.63
CA LYS A 89 -2.90 -10.58 -15.02
C LYS A 89 -2.64 -9.06 -15.13
N LEU A 90 -2.06 -8.45 -14.09
CA LEU A 90 -1.89 -7.01 -13.98
C LEU A 90 -0.51 -6.69 -13.40
N LEU A 91 0.39 -6.18 -14.24
CA LEU A 91 1.64 -5.58 -13.81
C LEU A 91 1.38 -4.11 -13.43
N VAL A 92 1.76 -3.69 -12.23
CA VAL A 92 1.84 -2.27 -11.85
C VAL A 92 3.32 -1.87 -11.88
N ILE A 93 3.62 -0.66 -12.32
CA ILE A 93 4.96 -0.05 -12.29
C ILE A 93 4.74 1.35 -11.76
N SER A 94 5.17 1.63 -10.54
CA SER A 94 4.99 2.94 -9.90
C SER A 94 6.33 3.54 -9.49
N VAL A 95 6.41 4.86 -9.55
CA VAL A 95 7.53 5.61 -8.97
C VAL A 95 7.11 6.10 -7.58
N ILE A 96 7.84 5.70 -6.55
CA ILE A 96 7.71 6.20 -5.17
C ILE A 96 8.87 7.13 -4.82
N ARG A 97 8.64 8.06 -3.89
CA ARG A 97 9.67 8.95 -3.35
C ARG A 97 9.69 8.81 -1.83
N THR A 98 10.86 8.68 -1.21
CA THR A 98 10.96 8.81 0.25
C THR A 98 11.09 10.29 0.64
N PRO A 99 10.70 10.71 1.86
CA PRO A 99 10.81 12.11 2.29
C PRO A 99 12.23 12.68 2.31
N VAL A 100 13.25 11.82 2.21
CA VAL A 100 14.68 12.17 2.25
C VAL A 100 15.28 12.40 0.85
N ASP A 101 14.57 12.03 -0.22
CA ASP A 101 15.12 12.08 -1.58
C ASP A 101 14.99 13.49 -2.21
N PRO A 102 16.10 14.10 -2.67
CA PRO A 102 16.11 15.48 -3.16
C PRO A 102 15.16 15.66 -4.34
N ARG A 103 14.43 16.80 -4.38
CA ARG A 103 13.43 17.14 -5.42
C ARG A 103 14.07 17.25 -6.81
N ALA A 104 14.13 16.12 -7.49
CA ALA A 104 14.49 15.95 -8.88
C ALA A 104 13.38 15.16 -9.60
N ASP A 105 13.24 15.43 -10.90
CA ASP A 105 12.26 14.80 -11.76
C ASP A 105 12.77 13.45 -12.25
N ILE A 106 11.89 12.45 -12.18
CA ILE A 106 12.19 11.07 -12.55
C ILE A 106 11.57 10.80 -13.92
N THR A 107 12.37 10.40 -14.90
CA THR A 107 11.85 9.94 -16.20
C THR A 107 11.79 8.43 -16.21
N LEU A 108 10.58 7.87 -16.29
CA LEU A 108 10.34 6.44 -16.31
C LEU A 108 10.19 5.95 -17.77
N THR A 109 11.09 5.08 -18.21
CA THR A 109 11.07 4.51 -19.56
C THR A 109 10.58 3.07 -19.50
N VAL A 110 9.53 2.74 -20.26
CA VAL A 110 8.91 1.41 -20.28
C VAL A 110 8.73 0.90 -21.70
N LYS A 111 9.23 -0.31 -21.99
CA LYS A 111 9.00 -0.98 -23.28
C LYS A 111 7.98 -2.10 -23.11
N LEU A 112 6.95 -2.12 -23.98
CA LEU A 112 5.73 -2.91 -23.83
C LEU A 112 5.49 -3.82 -25.05
N PRO A 113 5.18 -5.11 -24.86
CA PRO A 113 4.78 -5.98 -25.97
C PRO A 113 3.54 -5.46 -26.72
N GLU A 114 3.52 -5.52 -28.05
CA GLU A 114 2.41 -5.09 -28.95
C GLU A 114 1.01 -5.53 -28.48
N GLY A 115 0.88 -6.76 -27.99
CA GLY A 115 -0.39 -7.32 -27.50
C GLY A 115 -0.82 -6.90 -26.08
N SER A 116 -0.17 -5.92 -25.45
CA SER A 116 -0.44 -5.53 -24.05
C SER A 116 -1.58 -4.52 -23.91
N HIS A 117 -2.19 -4.47 -22.71
CA HIS A 117 -3.20 -3.47 -22.36
C HIS A 117 -2.64 -2.48 -21.32
N ALA A 118 -2.32 -1.25 -21.71
CA ALA A 118 -1.69 -0.26 -20.82
C ALA A 118 -2.65 0.79 -20.25
N GLU A 119 -2.41 1.19 -19.01
CA GLU A 119 -2.93 2.41 -18.40
C GLU A 119 -1.76 3.22 -17.83
N ILE A 120 -1.52 4.41 -18.36
CA ILE A 120 -0.35 5.24 -18.05
C ILE A 120 -0.84 6.53 -17.40
N VAL A 121 -0.37 6.82 -16.19
CA VAL A 121 -0.87 7.91 -15.34
C VAL A 121 0.27 8.72 -14.76
N THR A 122 0.19 10.04 -14.88
CA THR A 122 1.05 11.00 -14.19
C THR A 122 0.23 12.16 -13.62
N GLY A 123 0.78 12.89 -12.66
CA GLY A 123 0.18 14.13 -12.16
C GLY A 123 0.57 15.31 -13.06
N VAL A 124 1.83 15.73 -12.91
CA VAL A 124 2.38 16.92 -13.58
C VAL A 124 3.31 16.64 -14.76
N GLY A 125 3.77 15.38 -14.92
CA GLY A 125 4.71 15.01 -15.97
C GLY A 125 4.07 14.88 -17.36
N SER A 126 4.93 14.86 -18.38
CA SER A 126 4.55 14.51 -19.75
C SER A 126 4.44 12.98 -19.92
N ILE A 127 3.59 12.55 -20.87
CA ILE A 127 3.54 11.16 -21.35
C ILE A 127 3.90 11.15 -22.83
N SER A 128 4.89 10.36 -23.23
CA SER A 128 5.13 9.99 -24.63
C SER A 128 4.84 8.51 -24.83
N MET A 129 4.20 8.16 -25.95
CA MET A 129 3.97 6.77 -26.36
C MET A 129 4.28 6.61 -27.85
N ARG A 130 5.12 5.64 -28.22
CA ARG A 130 5.39 5.26 -29.61
C ARG A 130 4.89 3.84 -29.90
N GLY A 131 4.21 3.68 -31.03
CA GLY A 131 3.61 2.43 -31.48
C GLY A 131 2.16 2.26 -31.00
N ILE A 132 1.62 1.05 -31.15
CA ILE A 132 0.21 0.76 -30.84
C ILE A 132 0.05 -0.49 -29.99
N LEU A 133 -0.84 -0.40 -28.99
CA LEU A 133 -1.15 -1.46 -28.04
C LEU A 133 -2.59 -1.96 -28.22
N ALA A 134 -2.84 -3.22 -27.86
CA ALA A 134 -4.19 -3.82 -27.81
C ALA A 134 -5.22 -2.89 -27.15
N SER A 135 -4.85 -2.23 -26.05
CA SER A 135 -5.48 -0.97 -25.66
C SER A 135 -4.57 -0.10 -24.81
N ALA A 136 -4.64 1.22 -24.96
CA ALA A 136 -3.92 2.19 -24.12
C ALA A 136 -4.87 3.25 -23.54
N ALA A 137 -4.69 3.57 -22.26
CA ALA A 137 -5.32 4.71 -21.60
C ALA A 137 -4.24 5.63 -21.01
N LEU A 138 -4.08 6.83 -21.57
CA LEU A 138 -3.07 7.81 -21.16
C LEU A 138 -3.73 8.95 -20.38
N ARG A 139 -3.26 9.25 -19.17
CA ARG A 139 -3.85 10.24 -18.27
C ARG A 139 -2.79 11.13 -17.61
N SER A 140 -2.96 12.45 -17.74
CA SER A 140 -2.21 13.45 -16.97
C SER A 140 -3.19 14.42 -16.29
N VAL A 141 -2.77 15.14 -15.26
CA VAL A 141 -3.55 16.27 -14.72
C VAL A 141 -3.18 17.53 -15.51
N SER A 142 -1.89 17.88 -15.56
CA SER A 142 -1.44 19.12 -16.20
C SER A 142 -0.39 18.98 -17.29
N GLY A 143 0.20 17.79 -17.46
CA GLY A 143 1.25 17.58 -18.45
C GLY A 143 0.72 17.19 -19.83
N ASP A 144 1.60 17.37 -20.82
CA ASP A 144 1.33 17.10 -22.24
C ASP A 144 1.38 15.60 -22.54
N ILE A 145 0.60 15.16 -23.53
CA ILE A 145 0.54 13.76 -23.97
C ILE A 145 0.78 13.68 -25.48
N ARG A 146 1.86 13.01 -25.88
CA ARG A 146 2.23 12.75 -27.28
C ARG A 146 2.12 11.26 -27.60
N ALA A 147 1.33 10.91 -28.63
CA ALA A 147 1.28 9.56 -29.16
C ALA A 147 1.68 9.53 -30.64
N GLU A 148 2.70 8.73 -30.95
CA GLU A 148 3.21 8.47 -32.31
C GLU A 148 2.76 7.08 -32.75
N LEU A 149 1.83 7.01 -33.69
CA LEU A 149 1.09 5.78 -34.02
C LEU A 149 1.56 5.16 -35.33
N SER A 150 1.98 3.90 -35.28
CA SER A 150 2.45 3.15 -36.45
C SER A 150 1.33 2.79 -37.43
N GLN A 151 1.68 2.74 -38.71
CA GLN A 151 0.76 2.40 -39.81
C GLN A 151 0.91 0.92 -40.22
N PRO A 152 -0.15 0.26 -40.74
CA PRO A 152 -1.51 0.77 -40.93
C PRO A 152 -2.29 0.90 -39.61
N LEU A 153 -3.06 1.99 -39.48
CA LEU A 153 -3.76 2.33 -38.25
C LEU A 153 -5.17 1.68 -38.20
N ASN A 154 -5.34 0.70 -37.31
CA ASN A 154 -6.60 -0.03 -37.10
C ASN A 154 -7.20 0.27 -35.72
N ALA A 155 -7.47 1.54 -35.40
CA ALA A 155 -7.69 2.01 -34.03
C ALA A 155 -8.95 2.86 -33.83
N ASP A 156 -9.64 2.61 -32.71
CA ASP A 156 -10.61 3.51 -32.08
C ASP A 156 -9.87 4.47 -31.15
N ILE A 157 -9.83 5.75 -31.51
CA ILE A 157 -9.06 6.77 -30.82
C ILE A 157 -10.00 7.83 -30.26
N SER A 158 -9.87 8.09 -28.96
CA SER A 158 -10.55 9.18 -28.26
C SER A 158 -9.56 10.01 -27.46
N ALA A 159 -9.59 11.33 -27.63
CA ALA A 159 -8.78 12.27 -26.88
C ALA A 159 -9.67 13.39 -26.33
N ARG A 160 -9.47 13.77 -25.07
CA ARG A 160 -10.19 14.86 -24.43
C ARG A 160 -9.26 15.70 -23.55
N THR A 161 -9.45 17.00 -23.61
CA THR A 161 -8.90 17.95 -22.64
C THR A 161 -10.00 18.82 -22.03
N THR A 162 -9.72 19.51 -20.92
CA THR A 162 -10.68 20.43 -20.29
C THR A 162 -10.30 21.89 -20.58
N ASN A 163 -9.03 22.24 -20.44
CA ASN A 163 -8.50 23.60 -20.61
C ASN A 163 -7.26 23.65 -21.53
N GLY A 164 -6.81 22.53 -22.10
CA GLY A 164 -5.67 22.45 -23.03
C GLY A 164 -6.09 22.35 -24.49
N THR A 165 -5.15 21.96 -25.36
CA THR A 165 -5.33 21.86 -26.83
C THR A 165 -5.22 20.41 -27.33
N ILE A 166 -5.75 20.14 -28.53
CA ILE A 166 -5.54 18.88 -29.25
C ILE A 166 -5.00 19.18 -30.65
N ARG A 167 -3.88 18.54 -31.01
CA ARG A 167 -3.32 18.50 -32.38
C ARG A 167 -3.36 17.07 -32.88
N SER A 168 -3.74 16.88 -34.15
CA SER A 168 -3.89 15.54 -34.73
C SER A 168 -3.57 15.54 -36.22
N GLU A 169 -2.66 14.65 -36.62
CA GLU A 169 -2.33 14.35 -38.01
C GLU A 169 -3.27 13.29 -38.62
N LEU A 170 -4.17 12.72 -37.82
CA LEU A 170 -5.06 11.61 -38.19
C LEU A 170 -6.22 12.00 -39.15
N GLY A 171 -6.24 13.23 -39.66
CA GLY A 171 -7.29 13.74 -40.55
C GLY A 171 -8.70 13.86 -39.94
N ALA A 172 -8.83 13.72 -38.61
CA ALA A 172 -10.11 13.72 -37.91
C ALA A 172 -10.53 15.12 -37.44
N ALA A 173 -11.83 15.44 -37.57
CA ALA A 173 -12.39 16.70 -37.10
C ALA A 173 -12.42 16.79 -35.56
N LEU A 174 -12.09 17.96 -35.03
CA LEU A 174 -12.23 18.27 -33.60
C LEU A 174 -13.66 18.72 -33.27
N SER A 175 -14.09 18.42 -32.06
CA SER A 175 -15.40 18.73 -31.50
C SER A 175 -15.26 19.37 -30.10
N GLY A 176 -16.37 19.83 -29.51
CA GLY A 176 -16.36 20.44 -28.17
C GLY A 176 -15.41 21.63 -28.04
N GLY A 177 -15.44 22.56 -29.01
CA GLY A 177 -14.57 23.75 -29.02
C GLY A 177 -13.11 23.50 -29.40
N GLY A 178 -12.76 22.28 -29.83
CA GLY A 178 -11.36 21.87 -30.06
C GLY A 178 -10.80 20.95 -28.98
N HIS A 179 -11.55 20.73 -27.90
CA HIS A 179 -11.12 19.98 -26.72
C HIS A 179 -11.49 18.49 -26.73
N VAL A 180 -12.18 18.00 -27.78
CA VAL A 180 -12.56 16.58 -27.93
C VAL A 180 -12.30 16.09 -29.36
N LEU A 181 -11.54 15.00 -29.48
CA LEU A 181 -11.37 14.22 -30.71
C LEU A 181 -11.90 12.80 -30.50
N GLN A 182 -12.68 12.32 -31.45
CA GLN A 182 -13.07 10.91 -31.56
C GLN A 182 -12.95 10.50 -33.03
N THR A 183 -12.23 9.41 -33.29
CA THR A 183 -12.06 8.86 -34.65
C THR A 183 -11.88 7.35 -34.62
N ARG A 184 -12.27 6.70 -35.72
CA ARG A 184 -11.99 5.29 -36.01
C ARG A 184 -11.18 5.25 -37.29
N SER A 185 -10.06 4.55 -37.26
CA SER A 185 -9.25 4.24 -38.43
C SER A 185 -9.20 2.73 -38.65
N GLY A 186 -9.28 2.29 -39.90
CA GLY A 186 -9.28 0.87 -40.26
C GLY A 186 -10.39 0.06 -39.59
N THR A 187 -10.06 -1.14 -39.10
CA THR A 187 -10.99 -2.10 -38.48
C THR A 187 -11.41 -1.73 -37.05
N GLY A 188 -10.64 -0.91 -36.33
CA GLY A 188 -10.90 -0.57 -34.92
C GLY A 188 -10.49 -1.65 -33.91
N ASP A 189 -9.55 -2.52 -34.27
CA ASP A 189 -9.05 -3.63 -33.40
C ASP A 189 -8.31 -3.14 -32.15
N TYR A 190 -7.73 -1.93 -32.22
CA TYR A 190 -6.99 -1.29 -31.13
C TYR A 190 -7.78 -0.15 -30.48
N VAL A 191 -7.60 0.11 -29.18
CA VAL A 191 -8.31 1.19 -28.47
C VAL A 191 -7.34 2.14 -27.78
N LEU A 192 -7.37 3.43 -28.14
CA LEU A 192 -6.58 4.49 -27.50
C LEU A 192 -7.49 5.53 -26.85
N ARG A 193 -7.30 5.79 -25.56
CA ARG A 193 -8.00 6.83 -24.79
C ARG A 193 -6.98 7.78 -24.17
N ILE A 194 -7.09 9.07 -24.44
CA ILE A 194 -6.19 10.10 -23.91
C ILE A 194 -6.99 11.16 -23.15
N ALA A 195 -6.54 11.51 -21.96
CA ALA A 195 -7.12 12.59 -21.16
C ALA A 195 -6.06 13.42 -20.43
N THR A 196 -6.16 14.75 -20.50
CA THR A 196 -5.41 15.69 -19.64
C THR A 196 -6.34 16.83 -19.24
N GLU A 197 -6.20 17.44 -18.06
CA GLU A 197 -7.06 18.57 -17.71
C GLU A 197 -6.57 19.87 -18.35
N LYS A 198 -5.26 20.06 -18.45
CA LYS A 198 -4.64 21.33 -18.86
C LYS A 198 -3.55 21.22 -19.94
N GLY A 199 -2.98 20.03 -20.16
CA GLY A 199 -1.90 19.84 -21.14
C GLY A 199 -2.37 19.81 -22.60
N GLU A 200 -1.41 19.85 -23.53
CA GLU A 200 -1.62 19.62 -24.96
C GLU A 200 -1.60 18.11 -25.28
N ILE A 201 -2.53 17.66 -26.12
CA ILE A 201 -2.54 16.31 -26.70
C ILE A 201 -2.06 16.39 -28.15
N THR A 202 -1.00 15.67 -28.49
CA THR A 202 -0.50 15.53 -29.86
C THR A 202 -0.63 14.09 -30.35
N LEU A 203 -1.35 13.90 -31.46
CA LEU A 203 -1.49 12.63 -32.18
C LEU A 203 -0.78 12.73 -33.52
N ALA A 204 0.31 11.95 -33.69
CA ALA A 204 1.12 11.92 -34.90
C ALA A 204 1.13 10.53 -35.54
N LEU A 205 1.36 10.46 -36.86
CA LEU A 205 1.54 9.21 -37.59
C LEU A 205 3.01 8.90 -37.81
N ASP A 206 3.44 7.70 -37.42
CA ASP A 206 4.77 7.19 -37.75
C ASP A 206 4.78 6.74 -39.22
N SER A 207 5.59 7.40 -40.04
CA SER A 207 5.55 7.30 -41.51
C SER A 207 6.53 6.26 -42.06
N THR A 208 6.38 5.01 -41.62
CA THR A 208 7.11 3.87 -42.21
C THR A 208 6.31 3.23 -43.35
N VAL A 209 6.58 3.64 -44.59
CA VAL A 209 6.07 2.95 -45.80
C VAL A 209 7.22 2.33 -46.59
N ASN A 210 7.02 1.06 -46.95
CA ASN A 210 7.95 0.05 -47.46
C ASN A 210 9.05 0.40 -48.49
N ASP A 211 10.19 -0.25 -48.24
CA ASP A 211 11.02 -1.06 -49.16
C ASP A 211 11.71 -0.41 -50.39
N GLY A 212 12.88 -0.97 -50.74
CA GLY A 212 13.98 -0.28 -51.39
C GLY A 212 13.76 0.29 -52.80
N THR A 213 14.41 1.41 -53.07
CA THR A 213 15.57 1.49 -54.00
C THR A 213 16.20 2.90 -54.02
N ALA A 214 17.44 2.98 -54.52
CA ALA A 214 18.25 4.18 -54.76
C ALA A 214 18.77 4.96 -53.51
N GLY A 215 20.09 5.04 -53.26
CA GLY A 215 21.17 4.37 -53.98
C GLY A 215 22.53 4.52 -53.31
N LEU A 216 23.36 3.48 -53.43
CA LEU A 216 24.80 3.52 -53.10
C LEU A 216 25.59 3.00 -54.29
N SER A 217 26.30 3.92 -54.95
CA SER A 217 27.24 3.65 -56.03
C SER A 217 28.66 3.50 -55.49
N GLY A 218 29.37 2.46 -55.94
CA GLY A 218 30.84 2.38 -55.86
C GLY A 218 31.42 1.58 -54.67
N PRO A 219 32.11 0.45 -54.92
CA PRO A 219 32.77 -0.34 -53.89
C PRO A 219 34.25 0.04 -53.68
N PRO A 220 34.85 -0.39 -52.56
CA PRO A 220 36.03 -1.27 -52.66
C PRO A 220 35.89 -2.51 -51.74
N ARG A 221 36.00 -3.73 -52.26
CA ARG A 221 37.23 -4.50 -52.62
C ARG A 221 37.93 -5.15 -51.41
N LEU A 222 37.85 -6.48 -51.35
CA LEU A 222 38.61 -7.37 -50.45
C LEU A 222 40.10 -7.40 -50.82
N LEU A 223 40.95 -7.63 -49.81
CA LEU A 223 42.16 -8.45 -49.94
C LEU A 223 42.21 -9.47 -48.80
N GLY A 224 42.61 -10.71 -49.10
CA GLY A 224 43.05 -11.68 -48.08
C GLY A 224 44.47 -11.33 -47.56
N SER A 225 45.17 -12.14 -46.78
CA SER A 225 44.99 -13.54 -46.33
C SER A 225 45.92 -13.78 -45.09
N GLU A 226 46.13 -14.93 -44.45
CA GLU A 226 45.94 -16.37 -44.75
C GLU A 226 45.43 -17.18 -43.51
N ASN A 227 45.38 -18.51 -43.68
CA ASN A 227 45.31 -19.56 -42.64
C ASN A 227 46.76 -19.98 -42.21
N PRO A 228 47.06 -20.98 -41.33
CA PRO A 228 46.18 -22.01 -40.71
C PRO A 228 46.45 -22.39 -39.22
N SER A 229 45.58 -23.28 -38.68
CA SER A 229 45.90 -24.31 -37.65
C SER A 229 46.13 -23.81 -36.21
N LYS A 230 45.94 -24.55 -35.11
CA LYS A 230 45.51 -25.94 -34.74
C LYS A 230 44.78 -25.77 -33.38
N GLY A 231 43.75 -26.51 -32.99
CA GLY A 231 43.73 -27.96 -32.74
C GLY A 231 42.90 -28.20 -31.46
N ALA A 232 42.16 -29.30 -31.38
CA ALA A 232 41.19 -29.55 -30.30
C ALA A 232 41.83 -30.16 -29.02
N GLY A 233 41.16 -29.99 -27.87
CA GLY A 233 41.48 -30.64 -26.60
C GLY A 233 40.22 -30.86 -25.74
N THR A 234 39.95 -32.12 -25.41
CA THR A 234 38.72 -32.64 -24.76
C THR A 234 38.87 -32.64 -23.22
N PRO A 235 37.79 -32.63 -22.40
CA PRO A 235 37.83 -32.10 -21.03
C PRO A 235 38.16 -33.14 -19.94
N ALA A 236 38.37 -32.66 -18.71
CA ALA A 236 38.41 -33.48 -17.49
C ALA A 236 37.45 -32.92 -16.42
N ASN A 237 36.81 -33.85 -15.71
CA ASN A 237 35.75 -33.63 -14.73
C ASN A 237 36.34 -33.60 -13.29
N GLN A 238 35.74 -32.85 -12.38
CA GLN A 238 35.82 -33.15 -10.94
C GLN A 238 34.58 -32.68 -10.19
N THR A 239 34.23 -33.42 -9.14
CA THR A 239 32.93 -33.43 -8.50
C THR A 239 33.17 -33.52 -7.00
N ASP A 240 32.76 -32.52 -6.23
CA ASP A 240 32.88 -32.53 -4.78
C ASP A 240 31.50 -32.42 -4.11
N ASN A 241 31.19 -33.40 -3.27
CA ASN A 241 30.16 -33.33 -2.24
C ASN A 241 30.80 -32.70 -0.99
N GLU A 242 30.14 -31.72 -0.38
CA GLU A 242 30.51 -31.28 0.99
C GLU A 242 29.64 -32.00 2.04
N GLU A 243 30.28 -32.63 3.01
CA GLU A 243 29.64 -33.22 4.18
C GLU A 243 29.31 -32.14 5.22
N ILE A 244 28.19 -32.29 5.92
CA ILE A 244 27.74 -31.34 6.95
C ILE A 244 28.38 -31.72 8.29
N SER A 245 29.09 -30.79 8.92
CA SER A 245 29.82 -31.02 10.17
C SER A 245 28.93 -30.98 11.43
N GLU A 246 29.16 -31.90 12.37
CA GLU A 246 28.55 -31.85 13.70
C GLU A 246 29.04 -30.63 14.49
N GLY A 247 28.16 -29.65 14.64
CA GLY A 247 28.48 -28.36 15.28
C GLY A 247 27.55 -27.23 14.85
N ASP A 248 26.73 -27.46 13.81
CA ASP A 248 25.75 -26.49 13.33
C ASP A 248 24.66 -26.25 14.38
N VAL A 249 24.81 -25.15 15.14
CA VAL A 249 23.77 -24.65 16.04
C VAL A 249 22.62 -24.21 15.17
N ILE A 250 21.61 -25.08 15.03
CA ILE A 250 20.38 -24.78 14.30
C ILE A 250 19.69 -23.60 15.00
N ARG A 251 20.01 -22.39 14.56
CA ARG A 251 19.21 -21.19 14.83
C ARG A 251 17.91 -21.34 14.06
N VAL A 252 16.96 -22.02 14.69
CA VAL A 252 15.58 -22.08 14.22
C VAL A 252 14.98 -20.68 14.42
N ASP A 253 15.17 -19.82 13.41
CA ASP A 253 14.51 -18.53 13.29
C ASP A 253 13.01 -18.76 13.03
N SER A 254 12.31 -19.16 14.10
CA SER A 254 10.90 -19.54 14.09
C SER A 254 10.01 -18.31 14.12
N GLN A 255 10.08 -17.52 13.06
CA GLN A 255 9.22 -16.37 12.87
C GLN A 255 7.79 -16.87 12.61
N LEU A 256 6.92 -16.66 13.59
CA LEU A 256 5.50 -16.97 13.53
C LEU A 256 4.74 -15.69 13.19
N ALA A 257 3.74 -15.80 12.32
CA ALA A 257 2.75 -14.76 12.11
C ALA A 257 1.60 -14.99 13.10
N THR A 258 1.33 -14.00 13.95
CA THR A 258 0.25 -14.01 14.94
C THR A 258 -1.00 -13.33 14.38
N LEU A 259 -2.17 -13.89 14.66
CA LEU A 259 -3.47 -13.33 14.33
C LEU A 259 -4.39 -13.42 15.55
N ASN A 260 -4.84 -12.28 16.03
CA ASN A 260 -5.90 -12.16 17.02
C ASN A 260 -7.26 -11.99 16.31
N LEU A 261 -8.26 -12.78 16.70
CA LEU A 261 -9.60 -12.74 16.10
C LEU A 261 -10.69 -13.12 17.11
N SER A 262 -11.79 -12.38 17.16
CA SER A 262 -13.03 -12.79 17.84
C SER A 262 -13.78 -13.82 16.98
N VAL A 263 -14.51 -14.73 17.62
CA VAL A 263 -15.45 -15.61 16.92
C VAL A 263 -16.85 -15.41 17.46
N ILE A 264 -17.80 -15.09 16.59
CA ILE A 264 -19.20 -14.85 16.94
C ILE A 264 -20.14 -15.83 16.23
N ASP A 265 -21.25 -16.17 16.88
CA ASP A 265 -22.34 -16.92 16.26
C ASP A 265 -23.21 -15.96 15.44
N ARG A 266 -23.41 -16.27 14.16
CA ARG A 266 -24.12 -15.41 13.20
C ARG A 266 -25.60 -15.19 13.50
N ASN A 267 -26.22 -16.05 14.30
CA ASN A 267 -27.66 -15.99 14.59
C ASN A 267 -27.92 -15.13 15.84
N THR A 268 -27.04 -15.24 16.84
CA THR A 268 -27.16 -14.55 18.13
C THR A 268 -26.25 -13.33 18.27
N ASN A 269 -25.28 -13.16 17.37
CA ASN A 269 -24.19 -12.17 17.41
C ASN A 269 -23.39 -12.19 18.73
N ARG A 270 -23.39 -13.33 19.44
CA ARG A 270 -22.65 -13.55 20.69
C ARG A 270 -21.33 -14.28 20.41
N GLY A 271 -20.32 -13.99 21.21
CA GLY A 271 -19.02 -14.67 21.14
C GLY A 271 -19.13 -16.18 21.42
N VAL A 272 -18.37 -16.98 20.68
CA VAL A 272 -18.37 -18.44 20.74
C VAL A 272 -17.16 -18.93 21.54
N LEU A 273 -17.43 -19.49 22.71
CA LEU A 273 -16.43 -20.12 23.58
C LEU A 273 -16.23 -21.60 23.26
N GLY A 274 -15.12 -22.16 23.75
CA GLY A 274 -14.85 -23.60 23.64
C GLY A 274 -14.61 -24.08 22.20
N LEU A 275 -14.05 -23.24 21.34
CA LEU A 275 -13.49 -23.67 20.06
C LEU A 275 -12.09 -24.27 20.29
N MET A 276 -11.78 -25.34 19.56
CA MET A 276 -10.47 -25.98 19.57
C MET A 276 -9.67 -25.56 18.33
N GLN A 277 -8.34 -25.73 18.33
CA GLN A 277 -7.49 -25.46 17.17
C GLN A 277 -8.00 -26.14 15.87
N SER A 278 -8.56 -27.35 15.99
CA SER A 278 -9.16 -28.11 14.88
C SER A 278 -10.42 -27.50 14.29
N ASP A 279 -11.07 -26.55 14.97
CA ASP A 279 -12.22 -25.83 14.45
C ASP A 279 -11.82 -24.72 13.46
N PHE A 280 -10.53 -24.37 13.37
CA PHE A 280 -10.01 -23.27 12.54
C PHE A 280 -9.22 -23.76 11.33
N ARG A 281 -9.46 -23.14 10.17
CA ARG A 281 -8.58 -23.22 8.99
C ARG A 281 -8.11 -21.82 8.65
N LEU A 282 -6.79 -21.64 8.53
CA LEU A 282 -6.17 -20.36 8.17
C LEU A 282 -5.60 -20.46 6.75
N PHE A 283 -5.80 -19.41 5.96
CA PHE A 283 -5.29 -19.30 4.59
C PHE A 283 -4.51 -18.00 4.45
N GLU A 284 -3.28 -18.07 3.93
CA GLU A 284 -2.46 -16.92 3.52
C GLU A 284 -2.47 -16.85 1.98
N ASP A 285 -2.94 -15.74 1.43
CA ASP A 285 -3.11 -15.52 -0.03
C ASP A 285 -3.90 -16.64 -0.75
N GLY A 286 -4.75 -17.35 -0.01
CA GLY A 286 -5.55 -18.49 -0.47
C GLY A 286 -4.90 -19.87 -0.27
N ILE A 287 -3.66 -19.95 0.20
CA ILE A 287 -2.94 -21.18 0.51
C ILE A 287 -3.19 -21.54 1.98
N GLU A 288 -3.73 -22.74 2.25
CA GLU A 288 -3.99 -23.23 3.62
C GLU A 288 -2.67 -23.35 4.41
N GLN A 289 -2.66 -22.81 5.62
CA GLN A 289 -1.50 -22.71 6.50
C GLN A 289 -1.70 -23.61 7.73
N ARG A 290 -0.62 -24.27 8.17
CA ARG A 290 -0.66 -25.06 9.39
C ARG A 290 -0.50 -24.15 10.61
N LEU A 291 -1.53 -24.09 11.45
CA LEU A 291 -1.47 -23.49 12.77
C LEU A 291 -0.39 -24.19 13.63
N MET A 292 0.53 -23.39 14.17
CA MET A 292 1.65 -23.83 15.00
C MET A 292 1.38 -23.61 16.50
N GLN A 293 0.67 -22.54 16.85
CA GLN A 293 0.20 -22.25 18.20
C GLN A 293 -1.26 -21.80 18.16
N PHE A 294 -1.96 -22.04 19.27
CA PHE A 294 -3.36 -21.71 19.46
C PHE A 294 -3.57 -21.33 20.93
N GLU A 295 -4.03 -20.11 21.19
CA GLU A 295 -4.48 -19.70 22.51
C GLU A 295 -6.01 -19.56 22.53
N SER A 296 -6.63 -20.27 23.46
CA SER A 296 -8.07 -20.16 23.71
C SER A 296 -8.43 -18.84 24.38
N ALA A 297 -9.69 -18.43 24.27
CA ALA A 297 -10.15 -17.11 24.73
C ALA A 297 -10.03 -16.82 26.23
N SER A 298 -9.69 -17.82 27.06
CA SER A 298 -9.42 -17.66 28.50
C SER A 298 -8.11 -16.94 28.84
N ALA A 299 -7.18 -16.77 27.89
CA ALA A 299 -5.89 -16.11 28.16
C ALA A 299 -6.08 -14.63 28.59
N PRO A 300 -5.22 -14.09 29.46
CA PRO A 300 -5.42 -12.76 30.06
C PRO A 300 -4.91 -11.63 29.16
N PHE A 301 -5.57 -10.47 29.22
CA PHE A 301 -5.27 -9.30 28.38
C PHE A 301 -4.44 -8.22 29.09
N ASP A 302 -3.70 -7.45 28.29
CA ASP A 302 -3.30 -6.08 28.59
C ASP A 302 -4.17 -5.12 27.77
N LEU A 303 -4.96 -4.29 28.45
CA LEU A 303 -5.96 -3.41 27.86
C LEU A 303 -5.53 -1.96 28.05
N ILE A 304 -5.59 -1.13 27.01
CA ILE A 304 -5.55 0.34 27.15
C ILE A 304 -6.94 0.90 26.88
N LEU A 305 -7.49 1.61 27.87
CA LEU A 305 -8.56 2.58 27.63
C LEU A 305 -7.93 3.87 27.12
N LEU A 306 -8.21 4.22 25.87
CA LEU A 306 -7.82 5.49 25.27
C LEU A 306 -9.04 6.41 25.22
N ILE A 307 -9.04 7.43 26.08
CA ILE A 307 -10.21 8.25 26.39
C ILE A 307 -10.01 9.66 25.87
N ASP A 308 -10.86 10.08 24.94
CA ASP A 308 -10.95 11.48 24.52
C ASP A 308 -11.51 12.34 25.67
N VAL A 309 -10.80 13.43 25.98
CA VAL A 309 -11.20 14.44 26.97
C VAL A 309 -11.07 15.85 26.40
N SER A 310 -11.08 15.98 25.07
CA SER A 310 -11.05 17.24 24.32
C SER A 310 -12.30 18.10 24.53
N GLY A 311 -12.27 19.32 23.98
CA GLY A 311 -13.34 20.32 24.17
C GLY A 311 -14.74 19.84 23.77
N SER A 312 -14.88 19.03 22.71
CA SER A 312 -16.17 18.49 22.25
C SER A 312 -16.77 17.44 23.19
N THR A 313 -15.93 16.76 23.98
CA THR A 313 -16.36 15.74 24.96
C THR A 313 -16.73 16.31 26.33
N ARG A 314 -16.63 17.64 26.52
CA ARG A 314 -16.70 18.32 27.82
C ARG A 314 -17.95 17.97 28.63
N ASP A 315 -19.13 18.01 27.99
CA ASP A 315 -20.41 17.77 28.66
C ASP A 315 -20.64 16.27 28.97
N VAL A 316 -19.87 15.39 28.34
CA VAL A 316 -19.98 13.93 28.48
C VAL A 316 -18.89 13.29 29.33
N VAL A 317 -17.88 14.05 29.80
CA VAL A 317 -16.78 13.51 30.63
C VAL A 317 -17.24 12.78 31.89
N LYS A 318 -18.36 13.19 32.51
CA LYS A 318 -18.93 12.46 33.66
C LYS A 318 -19.42 11.05 33.29
N LEU A 319 -19.98 10.90 32.08
CA LEU A 319 -20.49 9.63 31.55
C LEU A 319 -19.34 8.75 31.08
N ILE A 320 -18.34 9.34 30.40
CA ILE A 320 -17.03 8.73 30.09
C ILE A 320 -16.40 8.15 31.35
N ARG A 321 -16.32 8.93 32.44
CA ARG A 321 -15.77 8.52 33.74
C ARG A 321 -16.56 7.35 34.32
N ALA A 322 -17.89 7.45 34.38
CA ALA A 322 -18.75 6.38 34.91
C ALA A 322 -18.63 5.07 34.11
N ALA A 323 -18.53 5.16 32.77
CA ALA A 323 -18.39 4.02 31.90
C ALA A 323 -16.99 3.38 31.97
N ALA A 324 -15.93 4.18 32.10
CA ALA A 324 -14.58 3.69 32.35
C ALA A 324 -14.46 2.99 33.72
N LEU A 325 -15.11 3.51 34.77
CA LEU A 325 -15.25 2.80 36.05
C LEU A 325 -15.94 1.45 35.87
N ARG A 326 -17.08 1.43 35.15
CA ARG A 326 -17.82 0.20 34.89
C ARG A 326 -17.01 -0.83 34.10
N PHE A 327 -16.19 -0.40 33.15
CA PHE A 327 -15.25 -1.30 32.45
C PHE A 327 -14.20 -1.88 33.40
N VAL A 328 -13.61 -1.05 34.28
CA VAL A 328 -12.63 -1.50 35.28
C VAL A 328 -13.23 -2.52 36.25
N GLU A 329 -14.50 -2.35 36.63
CA GLU A 329 -15.26 -3.29 37.47
C GLU A 329 -15.63 -4.60 36.75
N THR A 330 -15.97 -4.56 35.46
CA THR A 330 -16.47 -5.72 34.69
C THR A 330 -15.37 -6.53 34.02
N ALA A 331 -14.20 -5.94 33.76
CA ALA A 331 -13.04 -6.64 33.21
C ALA A 331 -12.53 -7.76 34.15
N ARG A 332 -12.18 -8.91 33.58
CA ARG A 332 -11.86 -10.13 34.33
C ARG A 332 -10.68 -9.89 35.29
N PRO A 333 -10.63 -10.51 36.48
CA PRO A 333 -9.59 -10.25 37.48
C PRO A 333 -8.14 -10.47 37.01
N SER A 334 -7.95 -11.24 35.93
CA SER A 334 -6.65 -11.53 35.30
C SER A 334 -6.22 -10.50 34.24
N ASP A 335 -7.12 -9.62 33.81
CA ASP A 335 -6.87 -8.62 32.76
C ASP A 335 -6.30 -7.34 33.37
N ARG A 336 -5.14 -6.89 32.87
CA ARG A 336 -4.51 -5.63 33.28
C ARG A 336 -5.08 -4.49 32.46
N ILE A 337 -5.30 -3.34 33.09
CA ILE A 337 -5.82 -2.14 32.43
C ILE A 337 -4.83 -1.00 32.62
N GLY A 338 -4.47 -0.33 31.53
CA GLY A 338 -3.87 0.99 31.50
C GLY A 338 -4.90 2.01 30.99
N ILE A 339 -4.70 3.28 31.34
CA ILE A 339 -5.62 4.36 30.99
C ILE A 339 -4.80 5.53 30.47
N ILE A 340 -5.13 5.97 29.27
CA ILE A 340 -4.54 7.13 28.60
C ILE A 340 -5.69 8.07 28.26
N SER A 341 -5.60 9.33 28.66
CA SER A 341 -6.51 10.36 28.18
C SER A 341 -5.82 11.19 27.10
N PHE A 342 -6.58 11.82 26.20
CA PHE A 342 -6.01 12.72 25.21
C PHE A 342 -6.90 13.91 24.88
N ALA A 343 -6.24 14.98 24.43
CA ALA A 343 -6.80 16.10 23.71
C ALA A 343 -5.69 16.58 22.75
N GLY A 344 -5.06 17.73 23.02
CA GLY A 344 -3.91 18.23 22.26
C GLY A 344 -2.63 17.39 22.42
N HIS A 345 -2.56 16.53 23.44
CA HIS A 345 -1.52 15.51 23.60
C HIS A 345 -2.04 14.32 24.44
N PRO A 346 -1.51 13.10 24.26
CA PRO A 346 -1.82 11.96 25.13
C PRO A 346 -1.19 12.13 26.53
N THR A 347 -1.87 11.62 27.55
CA THR A 347 -1.45 11.65 28.95
C THR A 347 -1.70 10.29 29.59
N VAL A 348 -0.67 9.67 30.17
CA VAL A 348 -0.82 8.38 30.88
C VAL A 348 -1.42 8.63 32.26
N ILE A 349 -2.73 8.37 32.38
CA ILE A 349 -3.51 8.46 33.63
C ILE A 349 -3.20 7.28 34.55
N SER A 350 -3.06 6.08 33.99
CA SER A 350 -2.58 4.90 34.71
C SER A 350 -1.77 4.00 33.79
N ARG A 351 -0.64 3.50 34.30
CA ARG A 351 0.05 2.37 33.66
C ARG A 351 -0.78 1.09 33.80
N VAL A 352 -0.49 0.12 32.94
CA VAL A 352 -1.14 -1.19 32.88
C VAL A 352 -1.00 -1.93 34.23
N THR A 353 -2.10 -2.13 34.95
CA THR A 353 -2.12 -2.73 36.30
C THR A 353 -3.31 -3.68 36.52
N LEU A 354 -3.18 -4.60 37.48
CA LEU A 354 -4.28 -5.40 38.02
C LEU A 354 -5.04 -4.65 39.14
N ASP A 355 -4.44 -3.63 39.73
CA ASP A 355 -5.01 -2.91 40.89
C ASP A 355 -6.23 -2.07 40.48
N ARG A 356 -7.42 -2.64 40.74
CA ARG A 356 -8.70 -2.02 40.45
C ARG A 356 -8.98 -0.77 41.29
N GLU A 357 -8.44 -0.68 42.50
CA GLU A 357 -8.67 0.47 43.38
C GLU A 357 -7.82 1.67 42.92
N VAL A 358 -6.56 1.45 42.54
CA VAL A 358 -5.74 2.46 41.86
C VAL A 358 -6.42 2.92 40.56
N LEU A 359 -6.90 2.01 39.72
CA LEU A 359 -7.62 2.36 38.49
C LEU A 359 -8.87 3.20 38.79
N ARG A 360 -9.69 2.80 39.77
CA ARG A 360 -10.88 3.53 40.23
C ARG A 360 -10.54 4.95 40.68
N GLN A 361 -9.47 5.12 41.45
CA GLN A 361 -9.00 6.44 41.88
C GLN A 361 -8.50 7.28 40.70
N ARG A 362 -7.73 6.69 39.78
CA ARG A 362 -7.18 7.38 38.60
C ARG A 362 -8.27 7.83 37.62
N VAL A 363 -9.28 7.00 37.36
CA VAL A 363 -10.46 7.38 36.54
C VAL A 363 -11.20 8.55 37.17
N ASN A 364 -11.38 8.55 38.49
CA ASN A 364 -12.04 9.65 39.20
C ASN A 364 -11.25 10.97 39.19
N ALA A 365 -9.96 10.94 38.85
CA ALA A 365 -9.11 12.12 38.66
C ALA A 365 -9.00 12.57 37.18
N ILE A 366 -9.73 11.94 36.24
CA ILE A 366 -9.79 12.39 34.84
C ILE A 366 -10.75 13.57 34.73
N ASP A 367 -10.22 14.78 34.69
CA ASP A 367 -10.98 15.99 34.40
C ASP A 367 -10.93 16.35 32.90
N THR A 368 -11.85 17.22 32.46
CA THR A 368 -11.93 17.72 31.09
C THR A 368 -10.67 18.52 30.73
N ALA A 369 -10.04 18.20 29.60
CA ALA A 369 -9.04 19.07 29.01
C ALA A 369 -9.72 20.14 28.14
N THR A 370 -9.03 21.25 27.91
CA THR A 370 -9.40 22.26 26.91
C THR A 370 -8.36 22.28 25.82
N GLY A 371 -8.77 22.10 24.57
CA GLY A 371 -7.88 22.12 23.41
C GLY A 371 -8.36 21.18 22.31
N ASP A 372 -7.55 21.13 21.25
CA ASP A 372 -7.81 20.38 20.02
C ASP A 372 -7.82 18.87 20.23
N THR A 373 -8.33 18.13 19.24
CA THR A 373 -8.39 16.66 19.25
C THR A 373 -7.29 16.10 18.36
N LYS A 374 -6.23 15.53 18.96
CA LYS A 374 -5.16 14.81 18.25
C LYS A 374 -5.29 13.30 18.45
N ALA A 375 -6.33 12.74 17.84
CA ALA A 375 -6.72 11.35 17.99
C ALA A 375 -5.69 10.37 17.43
N TYR A 376 -5.09 10.66 16.28
CA TYR A 376 -4.10 9.77 15.65
C TYR A 376 -2.77 9.77 16.42
N ASP A 377 -2.28 10.94 16.82
CA ASP A 377 -1.06 11.03 17.65
C ASP A 377 -1.24 10.30 19.01
N ALA A 378 -2.45 10.36 19.59
CA ALA A 378 -2.78 9.66 20.83
C ALA A 378 -2.93 8.13 20.67
N LEU A 379 -3.46 7.68 19.52
CA LEU A 379 -3.55 6.26 19.20
C LEU A 379 -2.16 5.66 18.93
N ASP A 380 -1.30 6.32 18.16
CA ASP A 380 0.09 5.90 17.92
C ASP A 380 0.92 5.82 19.21
N PHE A 381 0.75 6.80 20.10
CA PHE A 381 1.34 6.74 21.43
C PHE A 381 0.87 5.51 22.21
N SER A 382 -0.43 5.17 22.13
CA SER A 382 -1.02 4.01 22.82
C SER A 382 -0.54 2.67 22.25
N LEU A 383 -0.39 2.58 20.92
CA LEU A 383 0.26 1.44 20.25
C LEU A 383 1.67 1.25 20.81
N THR A 384 2.46 2.33 20.86
CA THR A 384 3.84 2.33 21.35
C THR A 384 3.93 1.96 22.84
N GLN A 385 2.98 2.36 23.69
CA GLN A 385 2.95 1.94 25.09
C GLN A 385 2.74 0.41 25.24
N LEU A 386 1.94 -0.22 24.38
CA LEU A 386 1.72 -1.67 24.40
C LEU A 386 2.89 -2.47 23.83
N LEU A 387 3.56 -1.98 22.79
CA LEU A 387 4.76 -2.61 22.22
C LEU A 387 5.92 -2.72 23.24
N ASN A 388 5.92 -1.89 24.28
CA ASN A 388 6.88 -1.96 25.38
C ASN A 388 6.50 -2.96 26.50
N SER A 389 5.34 -3.63 26.42
CA SER A 389 4.95 -4.71 27.35
C SER A 389 5.66 -6.01 26.95
N THR A 390 6.77 -6.34 27.63
CA THR A 390 7.68 -7.45 27.30
C THR A 390 7.13 -8.88 27.54
N ASN A 391 5.81 -9.06 27.62
CA ASN A 391 5.17 -10.31 27.99
C ASN A 391 4.26 -10.85 26.89
N MET A 392 4.14 -12.18 26.81
CA MET A 392 3.23 -12.94 25.94
C MET A 392 1.74 -12.79 26.35
N ARG A 393 1.28 -11.56 26.59
CA ARG A 393 -0.10 -11.24 26.95
C ARG A 393 -0.77 -10.58 25.77
N ARG A 394 -1.99 -11.00 25.49
CA ARG A 394 -2.78 -10.49 24.37
C ARG A 394 -3.08 -9.02 24.62
N THR A 395 -2.91 -8.17 23.62
CA THR A 395 -3.08 -6.73 23.79
C THR A 395 -4.35 -6.24 23.11
N ALA A 396 -5.00 -5.23 23.70
CA ALA A 396 -6.08 -4.52 23.03
C ALA A 396 -6.14 -3.05 23.43
N ILE A 397 -6.61 -2.22 22.51
CA ILE A 397 -6.92 -0.81 22.75
C ILE A 397 -8.43 -0.63 22.58
N VAL A 398 -9.04 0.08 23.52
CA VAL A 398 -10.43 0.53 23.45
C VAL A 398 -10.39 2.06 23.39
N MET A 399 -10.47 2.59 22.18
CA MET A 399 -10.50 4.02 21.91
C MET A 399 -11.94 4.53 21.98
N MET A 400 -12.17 5.63 22.68
CA MET A 400 -13.46 6.29 22.77
C MET A 400 -13.29 7.77 22.45
N SER A 401 -13.99 8.26 21.42
CA SER A 401 -13.85 9.60 20.84
C SER A 401 -15.06 9.88 19.95
N ASP A 402 -15.24 11.15 19.55
CA ASP A 402 -16.12 11.56 18.45
C ASP A 402 -15.38 11.61 17.09
N GLY A 403 -14.12 11.16 17.04
CA GLY A 403 -13.35 10.98 15.81
C GLY A 403 -12.98 12.27 15.07
N LEU A 404 -13.34 13.44 15.60
CA LEU A 404 -13.09 14.76 15.02
C LEU A 404 -11.63 15.19 15.23
N ASP A 405 -10.68 14.45 14.68
CA ASP A 405 -9.28 14.89 14.64
C ASP A 405 -9.17 16.21 13.86
N GLY A 406 -8.45 17.20 14.38
CA GLY A 406 -8.30 18.52 13.72
C GLY A 406 -7.62 18.49 12.33
N SER A 407 -7.14 17.32 11.88
CA SER A 407 -6.67 17.09 10.50
C SER A 407 -7.81 16.78 9.51
N ILE A 408 -9.06 16.66 9.98
CA ILE A 408 -10.24 16.50 9.14
C ILE A 408 -10.67 17.89 8.62
N PRO A 409 -10.87 18.06 7.29
CA PRO A 409 -11.39 19.31 6.73
C PRO A 409 -12.73 19.69 7.36
N GLY A 410 -12.86 20.92 7.85
CA GLY A 410 -14.07 21.42 8.51
C GLY A 410 -14.09 21.26 10.03
N VAL A 411 -13.11 20.58 10.64
CA VAL A 411 -12.87 20.60 12.09
C VAL A 411 -11.99 21.80 12.44
N GLN A 412 -12.27 22.48 13.57
CA GLN A 412 -11.44 23.57 14.08
C GLN A 412 -10.38 23.04 15.07
N GLY A 413 -9.18 23.66 15.07
CA GLY A 413 -8.07 23.31 15.95
C GLY A 413 -6.89 22.66 15.24
N ASP A 414 -5.73 22.54 15.90
CA ASP A 414 -4.58 21.84 15.32
C ASP A 414 -4.82 20.32 15.30
N GLY A 415 -4.74 19.69 14.13
CA GLY A 415 -4.83 18.24 13.98
C GLY A 415 -3.65 17.43 14.53
N SER A 416 -3.78 16.11 14.46
CA SER A 416 -2.65 15.18 14.63
C SER A 416 -1.53 15.46 13.62
N LYS A 417 -0.28 15.27 14.03
CA LYS A 417 0.88 15.33 13.12
C LYS A 417 0.98 14.10 12.23
N LEU A 418 0.56 12.95 12.74
CA LEU A 418 0.52 11.69 12.01
C LEU A 418 -0.64 11.68 11.00
N PRO A 419 -0.38 11.57 9.68
CA PRO A 419 -1.45 11.52 8.69
C PRO A 419 -2.30 10.24 8.83
N TYR A 420 -3.61 10.35 8.58
CA TYR A 420 -4.54 9.23 8.71
C TYR A 420 -4.09 7.94 7.98
N GLY A 421 -3.53 8.05 6.77
CA GLY A 421 -3.03 6.89 6.01
C GLY A 421 -1.85 6.17 6.67
N GLU A 422 -0.99 6.89 7.40
CA GLU A 422 0.11 6.29 8.17
C GLU A 422 -0.43 5.67 9.47
N MET A 423 -1.33 6.36 10.18
CA MET A 423 -2.03 5.82 11.35
C MET A 423 -2.72 4.49 11.03
N LEU A 424 -3.49 4.45 9.93
CA LEU A 424 -4.17 3.24 9.47
C LEU A 424 -3.20 2.11 9.15
N SER A 425 -2.02 2.42 8.60
CA SER A 425 -0.97 1.44 8.32
C SER A 425 -0.39 0.86 9.63
N ARG A 426 -0.12 1.71 10.63
CA ARG A 426 0.34 1.29 11.97
C ARG A 426 -0.69 0.43 12.70
N VAL A 427 -1.98 0.75 12.58
CA VAL A 427 -3.09 -0.07 13.10
C VAL A 427 -3.13 -1.46 12.43
N ARG A 428 -2.86 -1.54 11.12
CA ARG A 428 -2.75 -2.83 10.40
C ARG A 428 -1.56 -3.67 10.88
N GLU A 429 -0.48 -3.06 11.35
CA GLU A 429 0.71 -3.75 11.87
C GLU A 429 0.58 -4.15 13.36
N PHE A 430 -0.14 -3.40 14.19
CA PHE A 430 -0.30 -3.60 15.64
C PHE A 430 -0.67 -5.04 16.08
N ASP A 431 0.19 -5.76 16.81
CA ASP A 431 -0.12 -7.12 17.30
C ASP A 431 -1.05 -7.11 18.54
N GLY A 432 -2.32 -6.76 18.27
CA GLY A 432 -3.41 -6.66 19.24
C GLY A 432 -4.74 -6.43 18.53
N VAL A 433 -5.76 -6.06 19.30
CA VAL A 433 -7.12 -5.75 18.79
C VAL A 433 -7.47 -4.29 19.09
N LEU A 434 -7.93 -3.54 18.08
CA LEU A 434 -8.42 -2.17 18.25
C LEU A 434 -9.94 -2.11 18.20
N TYR A 435 -10.56 -1.67 19.29
CA TYR A 435 -11.97 -1.31 19.36
C TYR A 435 -12.12 0.21 19.35
N THR A 436 -13.11 0.71 18.63
CA THR A 436 -13.45 2.14 18.59
C THR A 436 -14.91 2.33 19.03
N LEU A 437 -15.13 3.23 19.98
CA LEU A 437 -16.45 3.63 20.49
C LEU A 437 -16.70 5.04 20.02
N TRP A 438 -17.62 5.20 19.07
CA TRP A 438 -18.06 6.50 18.60
C TRP A 438 -19.00 7.13 19.62
N LEU A 439 -18.59 8.27 20.16
CA LEU A 439 -19.47 9.14 20.94
C LEU A 439 -20.19 10.07 19.99
N ASN A 440 -21.52 10.05 19.98
CA ASN A 440 -22.25 11.09 19.27
C ASN A 440 -22.18 12.40 20.08
N THR A 441 -21.31 13.32 19.65
CA THR A 441 -21.20 14.70 20.14
C THR A 441 -21.81 15.70 19.15
N GLU A 442 -22.55 15.24 18.14
CA GLU A 442 -23.26 16.06 17.15
C GLU A 442 -24.11 17.12 17.87
N TYR A 443 -23.60 18.35 17.82
CA TYR A 443 -24.19 19.50 18.48
C TYR A 443 -25.21 20.10 17.50
N GLU A 444 -26.37 20.55 18.00
CA GLU A 444 -27.28 21.36 17.18
C GLU A 444 -26.57 22.69 16.87
N ALA A 445 -25.90 22.75 15.72
CA ALA A 445 -25.07 23.87 15.30
C ALA A 445 -25.89 25.16 15.26
N LEU A 446 -25.60 26.07 16.17
CA LEU A 446 -26.23 27.40 16.22
C LEU A 446 -25.66 28.33 15.14
N ASN A 447 -24.55 27.94 14.49
CA ASN A 447 -23.86 28.73 13.47
C ASN A 447 -23.31 27.82 12.35
N PRO A 448 -23.47 28.13 11.05
CA PRO A 448 -22.87 27.39 9.93
C PRO A 448 -21.32 27.35 9.87
N LEU A 449 -20.64 27.87 10.89
CA LEU A 449 -19.19 27.79 11.11
C LEU A 449 -18.80 26.74 12.15
N ASP A 450 -19.77 26.18 12.87
CA ASP A 450 -19.58 25.02 13.72
C ASP A 450 -19.44 23.77 12.82
N THR A 451 -18.66 22.78 13.25
CA THR A 451 -18.18 21.63 12.47
C THR A 451 -19.20 21.07 11.47
N GLN A 452 -18.84 21.04 10.18
CA GLN A 452 -19.73 20.59 9.09
C GLN A 452 -20.12 19.11 9.25
N PRO A 453 -21.36 18.70 8.89
CA PRO A 453 -21.81 17.30 8.97
C PRO A 453 -20.85 16.32 8.26
N GLU A 454 -20.28 16.73 7.13
CA GLU A 454 -19.30 15.97 6.36
C GLU A 454 -18.05 15.60 7.18
N ALA A 455 -17.67 16.42 8.16
CA ALA A 455 -16.55 16.14 9.05
C ALA A 455 -16.89 15.05 10.09
N PHE A 456 -18.13 15.01 10.58
CA PHE A 456 -18.63 13.91 11.41
C PHE A 456 -18.70 12.60 10.62
N ASP A 457 -19.23 12.61 9.39
CA ASP A 457 -19.22 11.45 8.49
C ASP A 457 -17.79 10.92 8.24
N MET A 458 -16.84 11.83 8.01
CA MET A 458 -15.42 11.49 7.85
C MET A 458 -14.80 10.92 9.14
N GLY A 459 -15.08 11.50 10.30
CA GLY A 459 -14.62 10.99 11.60
C GLY A 459 -15.16 9.59 11.87
N TYR A 460 -16.44 9.38 11.61
CA TYR A 460 -17.17 8.13 11.81
C TYR A 460 -16.58 7.00 10.96
N GLU A 461 -16.47 7.20 9.63
CA GLU A 461 -15.91 6.19 8.74
C GLU A 461 -14.42 5.92 9.00
N ARG A 462 -13.63 6.93 9.42
CA ARG A 462 -12.23 6.73 9.84
C ARG A 462 -12.12 5.90 11.12
N MET A 463 -12.92 6.18 12.15
CA MET A 463 -12.92 5.36 13.39
C MET A 463 -13.36 3.92 13.13
N LYS A 464 -14.30 3.72 12.21
CA LYS A 464 -14.78 2.41 11.76
C LYS A 464 -13.72 1.64 10.97
N GLU A 465 -13.09 2.26 9.97
CA GLU A 465 -12.01 1.66 9.19
C GLU A 465 -10.82 1.29 10.09
N MET A 466 -10.45 2.13 11.06
CA MET A 466 -9.38 1.79 12.03
C MET A 466 -9.72 0.55 12.87
N ALA A 467 -10.94 0.41 13.41
CA ALA A 467 -11.30 -0.80 14.16
C ALA A 467 -11.29 -2.06 13.27
N GLU A 468 -11.82 -1.99 12.04
CA GLU A 468 -11.78 -3.10 11.09
C GLU A 468 -10.33 -3.48 10.73
N ALA A 469 -9.46 -2.49 10.50
CA ALA A 469 -8.05 -2.68 10.18
C ALA A 469 -7.25 -3.28 11.35
N GLY A 470 -7.58 -2.88 12.58
CA GLY A 470 -7.02 -3.42 13.82
C GLY A 470 -7.69 -4.72 14.28
N GLY A 471 -8.60 -5.30 13.48
CA GLY A 471 -9.24 -6.59 13.74
C GLY A 471 -10.29 -6.61 14.86
N GLY A 472 -10.69 -5.45 15.37
CA GLY A 472 -11.74 -5.33 16.39
C GLY A 472 -13.09 -4.92 15.81
N VAL A 473 -13.88 -4.23 16.64
CA VAL A 473 -15.27 -3.85 16.32
C VAL A 473 -15.47 -2.35 16.60
N PHE A 474 -16.13 -1.68 15.65
CA PHE A 474 -16.68 -0.34 15.80
C PHE A 474 -18.03 -0.41 16.53
N TYR A 475 -18.17 0.38 17.60
CA TYR A 475 -19.41 0.51 18.36
C TYR A 475 -19.93 1.95 18.31
N GLN A 476 -21.09 2.14 17.69
CA GLN A 476 -21.82 3.40 17.78
C GLN A 476 -22.55 3.49 19.13
N VAL A 477 -22.42 4.64 19.80
CA VAL A 477 -23.14 4.98 21.03
C VAL A 477 -24.11 6.11 20.71
N GLU A 478 -25.30 5.75 20.20
CA GLU A 478 -26.36 6.71 19.82
C GLU A 478 -26.82 7.56 21.00
N ARG A 479 -26.89 6.97 22.19
CA ARG A 479 -27.25 7.66 23.44
C ARG A 479 -26.20 7.35 24.48
N LEU A 480 -25.74 8.38 25.18
CA LEU A 480 -24.70 8.29 26.20
C LEU A 480 -25.02 7.33 27.37
N GLN A 481 -26.31 7.01 27.56
CA GLN A 481 -26.81 6.02 28.51
C GLN A 481 -26.35 4.60 28.14
N ASP A 482 -26.24 4.30 26.85
CA ASP A 482 -25.91 2.98 26.32
C ASP A 482 -24.38 2.71 26.33
N LEU A 483 -23.57 3.70 26.72
CA LEU A 483 -22.10 3.62 26.76
C LEU A 483 -21.60 2.48 27.68
N ALA A 484 -22.23 2.30 28.84
CA ALA A 484 -21.90 1.18 29.74
C ALA A 484 -22.14 -0.18 29.06
N GLY A 485 -23.22 -0.32 28.29
CA GLY A 485 -23.53 -1.51 27.51
C GLY A 485 -22.63 -1.68 26.27
N ALA A 486 -22.01 -0.63 25.75
CA ALA A 486 -20.94 -0.74 24.76
C ALA A 486 -19.68 -1.35 25.38
N TYR A 487 -19.24 -0.86 26.54
CA TYR A 487 -18.10 -1.42 27.27
C TYR A 487 -18.31 -2.88 27.72
N GLU A 488 -19.50 -3.22 28.23
CA GLU A 488 -19.82 -4.62 28.58
C GLU A 488 -19.78 -5.55 27.34
N ARG A 489 -20.19 -5.06 26.16
CA ARG A 489 -20.03 -5.78 24.88
C ARG A 489 -18.55 -5.95 24.48
N VAL A 490 -17.71 -4.93 24.68
CA VAL A 490 -16.26 -5.02 24.42
C VAL A 490 -15.59 -6.05 25.34
N VAL A 491 -15.90 -6.03 26.64
CA VAL A 491 -15.38 -7.03 27.60
C VAL A 491 -15.81 -8.44 27.22
N ALA A 492 -17.06 -8.62 26.78
CA ALA A 492 -17.56 -9.91 26.31
C ALA A 492 -16.86 -10.37 25.02
N ASP A 493 -16.63 -9.48 24.05
CA ASP A 493 -15.96 -9.80 22.79
C ASP A 493 -14.47 -10.13 22.99
N LEU A 494 -13.75 -9.34 23.80
CA LEU A 494 -12.40 -9.63 24.29
C LEU A 494 -12.32 -11.01 24.96
N GLY A 495 -13.33 -11.36 25.77
CA GLY A 495 -13.49 -12.67 26.37
C GLY A 495 -13.66 -13.83 25.37
N THR A 496 -13.84 -13.54 24.07
CA THR A 496 -14.00 -14.51 22.97
C THR A 496 -12.98 -14.35 21.83
N VAL A 497 -11.95 -13.51 22.00
CA VAL A 497 -10.80 -13.45 21.09
C VAL A 497 -9.95 -14.71 21.23
N TYR A 498 -9.54 -15.30 20.11
CA TYR A 498 -8.57 -16.38 20.00
C TYR A 498 -7.29 -15.86 19.34
N SER A 499 -6.14 -16.40 19.74
CA SER A 499 -4.86 -16.07 19.11
C SER A 499 -4.34 -17.27 18.35
N LEU A 500 -4.15 -17.10 17.05
CA LEU A 500 -3.63 -18.11 16.13
C LEU A 500 -2.22 -17.70 15.73
N ALA A 501 -1.22 -18.57 15.93
CA ALA A 501 0.09 -18.36 15.34
C ALA A 501 0.40 -19.47 14.33
N TYR A 502 0.87 -19.10 13.15
CA TYR A 502 1.31 -20.05 12.13
C TYR A 502 2.70 -19.68 11.63
N ARG A 503 3.41 -20.65 11.06
CA ARG A 503 4.65 -20.36 10.31
C ARG A 503 4.27 -20.19 8.85
N PRO A 504 4.41 -19.00 8.26
CA PRO A 504 4.03 -18.81 6.86
C PRO A 504 4.82 -19.72 5.91
N THR A 505 4.12 -20.35 4.97
CA THR A 505 4.79 -21.13 3.90
C THR A 505 5.62 -20.23 2.98
N ASN A 506 5.19 -18.98 2.79
CA ASN A 506 6.00 -17.96 2.14
C ASN A 506 6.98 -17.37 3.18
N LYS A 507 8.28 -17.62 3.02
CA LYS A 507 9.32 -17.08 3.91
C LYS A 507 9.85 -15.70 3.49
N ASN A 508 9.41 -15.14 2.37
CA ASN A 508 9.95 -13.90 1.84
C ASN A 508 9.43 -12.70 2.64
N ARG A 509 10.33 -12.00 3.33
CA ARG A 509 10.06 -10.68 3.93
C ARG A 509 10.22 -9.60 2.88
N ASP A 510 9.20 -9.45 2.05
CA ASP A 510 9.18 -8.54 0.90
C ASP A 510 8.34 -7.27 1.13
N GLY A 511 7.94 -7.01 2.38
CA GLY A 511 7.13 -5.85 2.78
C GLY A 511 5.72 -5.83 2.18
N LYS A 512 5.27 -6.91 1.52
CA LYS A 512 3.95 -6.97 0.89
C LYS A 512 2.86 -7.33 1.88
N TRP A 513 1.66 -6.86 1.59
CA TRP A 513 0.46 -7.32 2.26
C TRP A 513 0.19 -8.79 1.93
N ARG A 514 0.09 -9.61 2.97
CA ARG A 514 -0.34 -11.01 2.92
C ARG A 514 -1.78 -11.08 3.39
N ALA A 515 -2.70 -11.47 2.51
CA ALA A 515 -4.11 -11.54 2.85
C ALA A 515 -4.39 -12.80 3.68
N VAL A 516 -4.82 -12.63 4.93
CA VAL A 516 -5.15 -13.74 5.82
C VAL A 516 -6.66 -13.91 5.90
N ARG A 517 -7.12 -15.15 5.71
CA ARG A 517 -8.53 -15.54 5.86
C ARG A 517 -8.63 -16.71 6.83
N VAL A 518 -9.50 -16.60 7.82
CA VAL A 518 -9.83 -17.71 8.73
C VAL A 518 -11.25 -18.17 8.48
N THR A 519 -11.44 -19.48 8.35
CA THR A 519 -12.77 -20.11 8.29
C THR A 519 -12.92 -21.10 9.45
N LEU A 520 -14.16 -21.30 9.89
CA LEU A 520 -14.51 -22.22 10.96
C LEU A 520 -15.27 -23.44 10.44
N THR A 521 -15.08 -24.59 11.09
CA THR A 521 -15.83 -25.82 10.83
C THR A 521 -17.30 -25.73 11.25
N ARG A 522 -17.59 -24.94 12.31
CA ARG A 522 -18.96 -24.74 12.83
C ARG A 522 -19.73 -23.77 11.94
N ALA A 523 -20.78 -24.25 11.28
CA ALA A 523 -21.51 -23.53 10.23
C ALA A 523 -22.16 -22.18 10.64
N SER A 524 -22.39 -21.94 11.94
CA SER A 524 -22.89 -20.65 12.44
C SER A 524 -21.79 -19.71 12.94
N ALA A 525 -20.55 -20.18 13.12
CA ALA A 525 -19.46 -19.38 13.66
C ALA A 525 -18.76 -18.56 12.57
N ILE A 526 -18.50 -17.27 12.85
CA ILE A 526 -17.81 -16.34 11.97
C ILE A 526 -16.61 -15.75 12.71
N ALA A 527 -15.43 -15.85 12.10
CA ALA A 527 -14.22 -15.18 12.57
C ALA A 527 -14.26 -13.69 12.17
N ARG A 528 -14.00 -12.79 13.13
CA ARG A 528 -13.76 -11.36 12.94
C ARG A 528 -12.36 -11.05 13.46
N GLY A 529 -11.51 -10.45 12.62
CA GLY A 529 -10.11 -10.22 12.95
C GLY A 529 -9.40 -9.57 11.77
N LYS A 530 -8.08 -9.35 11.89
CA LYS A 530 -7.29 -8.74 10.81
C LYS A 530 -7.40 -9.54 9.52
N ARG A 531 -7.51 -8.83 8.40
CA ARG A 531 -7.59 -9.38 7.03
C ARG A 531 -6.22 -9.68 6.41
N GLY A 532 -5.14 -9.53 7.16
CA GLY A 532 -3.76 -9.68 6.70
C GLY A 532 -2.76 -8.88 7.53
N TYR A 533 -1.51 -8.88 7.08
CA TYR A 533 -0.38 -8.15 7.66
C TYR A 533 0.71 -7.91 6.58
N TYR A 534 1.67 -7.02 6.85
CA TYR A 534 2.80 -6.78 5.96
C TYR A 534 4.00 -7.69 6.28
N ALA A 535 4.65 -8.21 5.25
CA ALA A 535 5.75 -9.18 5.33
C ALA A 535 7.10 -8.51 5.66
N ASN A 536 7.20 -7.90 6.84
CA ASN A 536 8.39 -7.16 7.31
C ASN A 536 9.45 -8.08 7.91
#